data_AF-A0A4Q2WXI0-F1
#
_entry.id   AF-A0A4Q2WXI0-F1
#
_cell.length_a   1.000
_cell.length_b   1.000
_cell.length_c   1.000
_cell.angle_alpha   90.00
_cell.angle_beta   90.00
_cell.angle_gamma   90.00
#
_symmetry.space_group_name_H-M   'P 1'
#
loop_
_entity.id
_entity.type
_entity.pdbx_description
1 polymer ?
#
loop_
_entity_poly.entity_id
_entity_poly.type
_entity_poly.pdbx_seq_one_letter_code
_entity_poly.pdbx_strand_id
1 'polypeptide(L)' 'MGSFSIWHWLVVLAIVALVFGTKRLRNIGEDVGAAIKSFRKGMNEGDDKDPAQLKADPPPAPPEAERAKSGHAES' A
#
# COMPACT_ATOMS: atom_id res chain seq x y z
N MET A 1 9.69 -11.63 -37.70
CA MET A 1 10.54 -11.77 -36.49
C MET A 1 9.66 -11.53 -35.26
N GLY A 2 8.75 -12.47 -34.97
CA GLY A 2 7.77 -12.37 -33.87
C GLY A 2 8.34 -13.02 -32.61
N SER A 3 9.47 -12.47 -32.15
CA SER A 3 10.50 -13.27 -31.50
C SER A 3 10.14 -13.88 -30.16
N PHE A 4 9.10 -13.48 -29.43
CA PHE A 4 8.76 -14.14 -28.16
C PHE A 4 7.26 -14.08 -27.92
N SER A 5 6.57 -15.18 -28.24
CA SER A 5 5.15 -15.40 -27.93
C SER A 5 4.87 -15.06 -26.47
N ILE A 6 3.71 -14.45 -26.19
CA ILE A 6 3.24 -14.12 -24.83
C ILE A 6 3.37 -15.34 -23.89
N TRP A 7 3.23 -16.54 -24.45
CA TRP A 7 3.44 -17.81 -23.77
C TRP A 7 4.86 -18.02 -23.21
N HIS A 8 5.91 -17.55 -23.92
CA HIS A 8 7.28 -17.61 -23.43
C HIS A 8 7.47 -16.76 -22.17
N TRP A 9 6.92 -15.54 -22.18
CA TRP A 9 6.99 -14.65 -21.02
C TRP A 9 6.28 -15.21 -19.79
N LEU A 10 5.13 -15.89 -19.96
CA LEU A 10 4.47 -16.58 -18.84
C LEU A 10 5.34 -17.69 -18.24
N VAL A 11 5.99 -18.50 -19.08
CA VAL A 11 6.87 -19.59 -18.62
C VAL A 11 8.10 -19.03 -17.90
N VAL A 12 8.72 -17.97 -18.43
CA VAL A 12 9.87 -17.32 -17.78
C VAL A 12 9.48 -16.72 -16.43
N LEU A 13 8.34 -16.04 -16.34
CA LEU A 13 7.84 -15.45 -15.09
C LEU A 13 7.57 -16.53 -14.04
N ALA A 14 7.01 -17.68 -14.45
CA ALA A 14 6.81 -18.83 -13.57
C ALA A 14 8.14 -19.39 -13.04
N ILE A 15 9.15 -19.55 -13.89
CA ILE A 15 10.49 -20.02 -13.49
C ILE A 15 11.13 -19.04 -12.50
N VAL A 16 11.08 -17.73 -12.78
CA VAL A 16 11.60 -16.69 -11.88
C VAL A 16 10.89 -16.75 -10.53
N ALA A 17 9.56 -16.87 -10.51
CA ALA A 17 8.80 -17.01 -9.26
C ALA A 17 9.17 -18.28 -8.47
N LEU A 18 9.49 -19.39 -9.15
CA LEU A 18 9.93 -20.63 -8.51
C LEU A 18 11.35 -20.51 -7.93
N VAL A 19 12.29 -19.88 -8.65
CA VAL A 19 13.68 -19.69 -8.21
C VAL A 19 13.77 -18.73 -7.02
N PHE A 20 13.05 -17.61 -7.08
CA PHE A 20 13.02 -16.64 -5.99
C PHE A 20 12.10 -17.08 -4.85
N GLY A 21 11.14 -17.95 -5.13
CA GLY A 21 10.09 -18.38 -4.20
C GLY A 21 9.03 -17.29 -3.97
N THR A 22 7.80 -17.72 -3.70
CA THR A 22 6.66 -16.81 -3.48
C THR A 22 6.81 -15.92 -2.25
N LYS A 23 7.59 -16.35 -1.24
CA LYS A 23 7.79 -15.62 0.01
C LYS A 23 8.64 -14.36 -0.15
N ARG A 24 9.72 -14.42 -0.94
CA ARG A 24 10.57 -13.25 -1.27
C ARG A 24 9.86 -12.31 -2.24
N LEU A 25 9.19 -12.87 -3.25
CA LEU A 25 8.46 -12.09 -4.24
C LEU A 25 7.27 -11.35 -3.62
N ARG A 26 6.60 -11.95 -2.62
CA ARG A 26 5.54 -11.28 -1.86
C ARG A 26 6.07 -10.13 -1.00
N ASN A 27 7.14 -10.35 -0.22
CA ASN A 27 7.65 -9.29 0.67
C ASN A 27 8.10 -8.05 -0.12
N ILE A 28 8.85 -8.27 -1.23
CA ILE A 28 9.30 -7.17 -2.10
C ILE A 28 8.14 -6.64 -2.96
N GLY A 29 7.23 -7.51 -3.38
CA GLY A 29 6.05 -7.14 -4.16
C GLY A 29 5.03 -6.34 -3.37
N GLU A 30 4.93 -6.52 -2.04
CA GLU A 30 4.10 -5.71 -1.15
C GLU A 30 4.65 -4.27 -1.07
N ASP A 31 5.96 -4.10 -0.88
CA ASP A 31 6.61 -2.79 -0.82
C ASP A 31 6.54 -2.04 -2.17
N VAL A 32 6.91 -2.72 -3.26
CA VAL A 32 6.85 -2.16 -4.62
C VAL A 32 5.40 -1.96 -5.06
N GLY A 33 4.50 -2.87 -4.70
CA GLY A 33 3.08 -2.78 -4.97
C GLY A 33 2.43 -1.59 -4.27
N ALA A 34 2.81 -1.30 -3.03
CA ALA A 34 2.33 -0.12 -2.30
C ALA A 34 2.75 1.18 -2.99
N ALA A 35 4.01 1.27 -3.44
CA ALA A 35 4.53 2.44 -4.18
C ALA A 35 3.85 2.61 -5.55
N ILE A 36 3.61 1.51 -6.28
CA ILE A 36 2.90 1.56 -7.57
C ILE A 36 1.41 1.87 -7.35
N LYS A 37 0.80 1.39 -6.27
CA LYS A 37 -0.60 1.67 -5.93
C LYS A 37 -0.83 3.14 -5.62
N SER A 38 0.05 3.79 -4.85
CA SER A 38 -0.03 5.22 -4.59
C SER A 38 0.24 6.06 -5.84
N PHE A 39 1.18 5.64 -6.69
CA PHE A 39 1.43 6.28 -7.98
C PHE A 39 0.22 6.19 -8.92
N ARG A 40 -0.36 4.99 -9.08
CA ARG A 40 -1.56 4.77 -9.90
C ARG A 40 -2.77 5.49 -9.34
N LYS A 41 -2.91 5.55 -8.01
CA LYS A 41 -3.96 6.30 -7.33
C LYS A 41 -3.82 7.80 -7.62
N GLY A 42 -2.65 8.40 -7.38
CA GLY A 42 -2.41 9.81 -7.68
C GLY A 42 -2.58 10.17 -9.15
N MET A 43 -2.29 9.24 -10.07
CA MET A 43 -2.51 9.45 -11.51
C MET A 43 -3.98 9.32 -11.93
N ASN A 44 -4.81 8.55 -11.20
CA ASN A 44 -6.28 8.51 -11.43
C ASN A 44 -7.02 9.65 -10.70
N GLU A 45 -6.51 10.07 -9.54
CA GLU A 45 -7.07 11.17 -8.71
C GLU A 45 -6.86 12.55 -9.34
N GLY A 46 -6.03 12.63 -10.40
CA GLY A 46 -5.93 13.79 -11.29
C GLY A 46 -7.13 13.97 -12.24
N ASP A 47 -7.93 12.93 -12.46
CA ASP A 47 -9.12 12.96 -13.33
C ASP A 47 -10.44 13.01 -12.52
N ASP A 48 -10.52 12.30 -11.39
CA ASP A 48 -11.71 12.28 -10.52
C ASP A 48 -11.36 12.57 -9.05
N LYS A 49 -11.85 13.70 -8.54
CA LYS A 49 -11.65 14.14 -7.16
C LYS A 49 -12.61 13.41 -6.22
N ASP A 50 -12.11 12.46 -5.44
CA ASP A 50 -12.80 11.95 -4.25
C ASP A 50 -11.83 11.74 -3.06
N PRO A 51 -11.70 12.72 -2.13
CA PRO A 51 -10.64 12.76 -1.13
C PRO A 51 -10.82 11.80 0.06
N ALA A 52 -11.83 10.93 0.06
CA ALA A 52 -12.18 10.10 1.21
C ALA A 52 -11.32 8.84 1.41
N GLN A 53 -10.37 8.53 0.51
CA GLN A 53 -9.66 7.24 0.51
C GLN A 53 -8.17 7.29 0.87
N LEU A 54 -7.63 8.42 1.33
CA LEU A 54 -6.26 8.47 1.88
C LEU A 54 -6.27 8.02 3.35
N LYS A 55 -6.73 6.80 3.61
CA LYS A 55 -6.47 6.10 4.88
C LYS A 55 -5.06 5.52 4.82
N ALA A 56 -4.07 6.35 5.12
CA ALA A 56 -2.96 5.84 5.92
C ALA A 56 -3.54 5.62 7.31
N ASP A 57 -3.46 4.39 7.83
CA ASP A 57 -3.89 4.04 9.18
C ASP A 57 -3.49 5.15 10.16
N PRO A 58 -4.44 5.74 10.93
CA PRO A 58 -4.07 6.69 11.96
C PRO A 58 -3.11 5.98 12.94
N PRO A 59 -1.98 6.60 13.32
CA PRO A 59 -1.15 6.07 14.39
C PRO A 59 -2.05 5.81 15.61
N PRO A 60 -1.95 4.65 16.27
CA PRO A 60 -2.70 4.40 17.49
C PRO A 60 -2.23 5.44 18.52
N ALA A 61 -3.08 6.41 18.83
CA ALA A 61 -2.76 7.47 19.79
C ALA A 61 -2.66 6.86 21.21
N PRO A 62 -1.51 6.98 21.91
CA PRO A 62 -1.44 6.77 23.35
C PRO A 62 -1.93 8.03 24.11
N PRO A 63 -2.09 7.96 25.45
CA PRO A 63 -3.28 8.41 26.16
C PRO A 63 -3.19 9.88 26.62
N GLU A 64 -4.06 10.74 26.09
CA GLU A 64 -4.22 12.11 26.59
C GLU A 64 -5.70 12.49 26.73
N ALA A 65 -6.47 11.60 27.38
CA ALA A 65 -7.82 11.87 27.83
C ALA A 65 -7.92 11.99 29.37
N GLU A 66 -6.79 12.13 30.07
CA GLU A 66 -6.75 12.09 31.55
C GLU A 66 -6.49 13.44 32.23
N ARG A 67 -6.35 14.56 31.52
CA ARG A 67 -5.99 15.85 32.18
C ARG A 67 -7.03 16.98 32.17
N ALA A 68 -8.24 16.76 31.65
CA ALA A 68 -9.21 17.85 31.46
C ALA A 68 -10.46 17.80 32.35
N LYS A 69 -10.45 17.06 33.48
CA LYS A 69 -11.59 17.05 34.43
C LYS A 69 -11.18 17.12 35.92
N SER A 70 -10.08 17.80 36.23
CA SER A 70 -9.69 18.08 37.63
C SER A 70 -9.69 19.57 37.98
N GLY A 71 -10.46 20.41 37.27
CA GLY A 71 -10.35 21.88 37.37
C GLY A 71 -11.66 22.65 37.43
N HIS A 72 -12.75 22.09 37.94
CA HIS A 72 -13.95 22.89 38.24
C HIS A 72 -14.59 22.44 39.55
N ALA A 73 -13.79 22.49 40.60
CA ALA A 73 -14.30 22.91 41.90
C ALA A 73 -14.49 24.43 41.86
N GLU A 74 -15.52 24.90 42.58
CA GLU A 74 -15.65 26.28 43.06
C GLU A 74 -16.27 27.30 42.09
N SER A 75 -17.61 27.40 42.13
CA SER A 75 -18.42 28.64 42.28
C SER A 75 -19.90 28.33 42.17
#